data_AF-A0A6G4WPF0-F1
#
_entry.id   AF-A0A6G4WPF0-F1
#
_cell.length_a   1.000
_cell.length_b   1.000
_cell.length_c   1.000
_cell.angle_alpha   90.00
_cell.angle_beta   90.00
_cell.angle_gamma   90.00
#
_symmetry.space_group_name_H-M   'P 1'
#
loop_
_entity.id
_entity.type
_entity.pdbx_description
1 polymer ?
#
loop_
_entity_poly.entity_id
_entity_poly.type
_entity_poly.pdbx_seq_one_letter_code
_entity_poly.pdbx_strand_id
1 'polypeptide(L)' 'MTDGMDGLVAPGWCARCEARVPDSMAVAYVECGSGPGGIVEACVGHARQLAASPAAPQWLRDDIAQFDAGSAT' A
#
# COMPACT_ATOMS: atom_id res chain seq x y z
N MET A 1 -1.32 18.29 -12.19
CA MET A 1 -0.75 16.96 -12.49
C MET A 1 0.55 16.89 -11.72
N THR A 2 0.48 16.52 -10.45
CA THR A 2 1.65 16.30 -9.61
C THR A 2 2.16 14.89 -9.87
N ASP A 3 3.43 14.81 -10.26
CA ASP A 3 4.16 13.62 -10.63
C ASP A 3 4.24 12.62 -9.46
N GLY A 4 3.54 11.50 -9.58
CA GLY A 4 4.04 10.14 -9.29
C GLY A 4 4.45 9.70 -7.88
N MET A 5 4.81 10.56 -6.93
CA MET A 5 5.40 10.14 -5.63
C MET A 5 4.53 10.45 -4.40
N ASP A 6 3.74 11.53 -4.42
CA ASP A 6 2.99 12.03 -3.25
C ASP A 6 1.72 11.22 -2.87
N GLY A 7 1.44 10.10 -3.56
CA GLY A 7 0.16 9.38 -3.42
C GLY A 7 0.23 7.95 -2.90
N LEU A 8 1.43 7.36 -2.80
CA LEU A 8 1.57 5.94 -2.46
C LEU A 8 1.43 5.65 -0.97
N VAL A 9 1.95 6.57 -0.13
CA VAL A 9 1.89 6.50 1.33
C VAL A 9 1.12 7.68 1.90
N ALA A 10 0.30 7.41 2.91
CA ALA A 10 -0.38 8.43 3.70
C ALA A 10 -0.61 7.94 5.14
N PRO A 11 -0.85 8.83 6.12
CA PRO A 11 -1.25 8.42 7.45
C PRO A 11 -2.59 7.67 7.45
N GLY A 12 -2.58 6.44 7.94
CA GLY A 12 -3.76 5.55 7.89
C GLY A 12 -3.68 4.40 8.87
N TRP A 13 -4.52 3.38 8.67
CA TRP A 13 -4.65 2.26 9.59
C TRP A 13 -3.94 1.02 9.06
N CYS A 14 -2.97 0.50 9.80
CA CYS A 14 -2.38 -0.78 9.43
C CYS A 14 -3.24 -1.94 9.93
N ALA A 15 -3.86 -2.69 9.02
CA ALA A 15 -4.68 -3.85 9.35
C ALA A 15 -3.91 -4.98 10.06
N ARG A 16 -2.57 -4.99 9.99
CA ARG A 16 -1.74 -6.01 10.65
C ARG A 16 -1.20 -5.59 12.02
N CYS A 17 -0.85 -4.31 12.18
CA CYS A 17 -0.47 -3.76 13.49
C CYS A 17 -1.67 -3.47 14.37
N GLU A 18 -2.86 -3.35 13.78
CA GLU A 18 -4.08 -2.88 14.45
C GLU A 18 -3.86 -1.51 15.12
N ALA A 19 -3.18 -0.62 14.41
CA ALA A 19 -2.82 0.70 14.89
C ALA A 19 -2.74 1.73 13.75
N ARG A 20 -2.90 3.00 14.11
CA ARG A 20 -2.67 4.12 13.20
C ARG A 20 -1.17 4.36 13.03
N VAL A 21 -0.74 4.51 11.79
CA VAL A 21 0.68 4.72 11.44
C VAL A 21 0.83 5.98 10.59
N PRO A 22 1.98 6.67 10.65
CA PRO A 22 2.22 7.85 9.81
C PRO A 22 2.35 7.47 8.32
N ASP A 23 2.83 6.27 8.03
CA ASP A 23 3.07 5.79 6.66
C ASP A 23 2.35 4.45 6.44
N SER A 24 1.17 4.51 5.84
CA SER A 24 0.44 3.34 5.33
C SER A 24 0.19 3.41 3.83
N MET A 25 0.04 2.24 3.22
CA MET A 25 -0.23 2.04 1.80
C MET A 25 -1.43 1.11 1.62
N ALA A 26 -2.15 1.26 0.52
CA ALA A 26 -3.14 0.27 0.10
C ALA A 26 -2.46 -1.07 -0.20
N VAL A 27 -3.02 -2.17 0.31
CA VAL A 27 -2.54 -3.54 0.08
C VAL A 27 -3.60 -4.47 -0.48
N ALA A 28 -4.88 -4.06 -0.42
CA ALA A 28 -5.95 -4.71 -1.16
C ALA A 28 -7.10 -3.73 -1.43
N TYR A 29 -7.78 -3.93 -2.55
CA TYR A 29 -9.04 -3.28 -2.90
C TYR A 29 -10.15 -4.33 -2.79
N VAL A 30 -11.13 -4.07 -1.94
CA VAL A 30 -12.29 -4.94 -1.75
C VAL A 30 -13.39 -4.44 -2.67
N GLU A 31 -13.64 -5.14 -3.76
CA GLU A 31 -14.70 -4.80 -4.70
C GLU A 31 -16.08 -5.14 -4.11
N CYS A 32 -17.01 -4.19 -4.11
CA CYS A 32 -18.42 -4.41 -3.74
C CYS A 32 -19.31 -3.80 -4.82
N GLY A 33 -19.59 -4.57 -5.88
CA GLY A 33 -20.38 -4.09 -7.01
C GLY A 33 -19.50 -3.43 -8.08
N SER A 34 -19.84 -2.22 -8.52
CA SER A 34 -19.16 -1.52 -9.62
C SER A 34 -17.91 -0.74 -9.20
N GLY A 35 -17.33 -1.04 -8.05
CA GLY A 35 -16.10 -0.40 -7.56
C GLY A 35 -15.70 -0.86 -6.16
N PRO A 36 -14.58 -0.31 -5.63
CA PRO A 36 -14.06 -0.71 -4.33
C PRO A 36 -15.03 -0.28 -3.23
N GLY A 37 -15.63 -1.26 -2.56
CA GLY A 37 -16.39 -1.08 -1.32
C GLY A 37 -15.50 -0.81 -0.12
N GLY A 38 -14.20 -1.07 -0.22
CA GLY A 38 -13.22 -0.77 0.82
C GLY A 38 -11.78 -0.89 0.35
N ILE A 39 -10.89 -0.21 1.06
CA ILE A 39 -9.43 -0.30 0.89
C ILE A 39 -8.87 -0.91 2.17
N VAL A 40 -8.04 -1.93 2.03
CA VAL A 40 -7.25 -2.47 3.14
C VAL A 40 -5.88 -1.82 3.07
N GLU A 41 -5.46 -1.23 4.17
CA GLU A 41 -4.18 -0.54 4.30
C GLU A 41 -3.22 -1.32 5.24
N ALA A 42 -1.92 -1.16 5.00
CA ALA A 42 -0.87 -1.67 5.88
C ALA A 42 0.27 -0.64 6.01
N CYS A 43 1.00 -0.66 7.13
CA CYS A 43 2.26 0.08 7.21
C CYS A 43 3.23 -0.47 6.17
N VAL A 44 4.17 0.36 5.71
CA VAL A 44 5.14 -0.01 4.66
C VAL A 44 5.84 -1.34 4.96
N GLY A 45 6.23 -1.59 6.21
CA GLY A 45 6.87 -2.84 6.61
C GLY A 45 6.00 -4.08 6.36
N HIS A 46 4.71 -4.02 6.68
CA HIS A 46 3.78 -5.11 6.40
C HIS A 46 3.35 -5.16 4.94
N ALA A 47 3.29 -4.01 4.24
CA ALA A 47 3.06 -3.97 2.80
C ALA A 47 4.17 -4.69 2.03
N ARG A 48 5.45 -4.51 2.42
CA ARG A 48 6.59 -5.27 1.86
C ARG A 48 6.46 -6.78 2.08
N GLN A 49 6.06 -7.19 3.29
CA GLN A 49 5.84 -8.61 3.61
C GLN A 49 4.71 -9.20 2.75
N LEU A 50 3.64 -8.44 2.53
CA LEU A 50 2.53 -8.84 1.67
C LEU A 50 2.96 -8.92 0.21
N ALA A 51 3.72 -7.94 -0.29
CA ALA A 51 4.23 -7.89 -1.67
C ALA A 51 5.14 -9.08 -2.02
N ALA A 52 5.88 -9.60 -1.03
CA ALA A 52 6.73 -10.77 -1.17
C ALA A 52 5.94 -12.10 -1.33
N SER A 53 4.63 -12.11 -1.05
CA SER A 53 3.79 -13.28 -1.24
C SER A 53 3.61 -13.60 -2.73
N PRO A 54 3.64 -14.89 -3.14
CA PRO A 54 3.30 -15.29 -4.50
C PRO A 54 1.89 -14.84 -4.92
N ALA A 55 0.97 -14.76 -3.95
CA ALA A 55 -0.41 -14.32 -4.17
C ALA A 55 -0.58 -12.79 -4.20
N ALA A 56 0.50 -12.03 -3.99
CA ALA A 56 0.43 -10.57 -4.05
C ALA A 56 0.06 -10.11 -5.47
N PRO A 57 -0.86 -9.15 -5.61
CA PRO A 57 -1.15 -8.57 -6.90
C PRO A 57 0.07 -7.79 -7.42
N GLN A 58 0.24 -7.75 -8.74
CA GLN A 58 1.42 -7.13 -9.35
C GLN A 58 1.54 -5.64 -9.00
N TRP A 59 0.42 -4.91 -8.97
CA TRP A 59 0.42 -3.48 -8.62
C TRP A 59 1.04 -3.20 -7.25
N LEU A 60 0.84 -4.07 -6.25
CA LEU A 60 1.42 -3.88 -4.92
C LEU A 60 2.94 -4.04 -4.94
N ARG A 61 3.47 -4.93 -5.79
CA ARG A 61 4.91 -5.10 -5.97
C ARG A 61 5.52 -3.88 -6.65
N ASP A 62 4.83 -3.37 -7.66
CA ASP A 62 5.28 -2.19 -8.41
C ASP A 62 5.27 -0.94 -7.52
N ASP A 63 4.22 -0.74 -6.72
CA ASP A 63 4.10 0.36 -5.75
C ASP A 63 5.21 0.31 -4.68
N ILE A 64 5.53 -0.88 -4.16
CA ILE A 64 6.64 -1.05 -3.21
C ILE A 64 7.99 -0.77 -3.87
N ALA A 65 8.21 -1.27 -5.09
CA ALA A 65 9.45 -1.00 -5.82
C ALA A 65 9.62 0.49 -6.11
N GLN A 66 8.54 1.18 -6.45
CA GLN A 66 8.53 2.63 -6.66
C GLN A 66 8.83 3.38 -5.35
N PHE A 67 8.19 3.00 -4.25
CA PHE A 67 8.44 3.59 -2.92
C PHE A 67 9.90 3.39 -2.47
N ASP A 68 10.44 2.19 -2.65
CA ASP A 68 11.82 1.87 -2.28
C ASP A 68 12.84 2.64 -3.13
N ALA A 69 12.55 2.84 -4.42
CA ALA A 69 13.39 3.66 -5.30
C ALA A 69 13.38 5.15 -4.92
N GLY A 70 12.24 5.67 -4.45
CA GLY A 70 12.10 7.06 -3.99
C GLY A 70 12.67 7.31 -2.59
N SER A 71 12.68 6.31 -1.72
CA SER A 71 13.18 6.40 -0.34
C SER A 71 14.71 6.32 -0.20
N ALA A 72 15.42 6.09 -1.31
CA ALA A 72 16.88 5.89 -1.33
C ALA A 72 17.70 7.19 -1.39
N THR A 73 17.11 8.34 -1.01
CA THR A 73 17.75 9.66 -1.00
C THR A 73 17.64 10.29 0.39
#